data_AF-F6D444-F1
#
_entry.id   AF-F6D444-F1
#
_cell.length_a   1.000
_cell.length_b   1.000
_cell.length_c   1.000
_cell.angle_alpha   90.00
_cell.angle_beta   90.00
_cell.angle_gamma   90.00
#
_symmetry.space_group_name_H-M   'P 1'
#
loop_
_entity.id
_entity.type
_entity.pdbx_description
1 polymer ?
#
loop_
_entity_poly.entity_id
_entity_poly.type
_entity_poly.pdbx_seq_one_letter_code
_entity_poly.pdbx_strand_id
1 'polypeptide(L)'
;MAMKQSNMIKVFIFLLTVVMVISTSAATTNMVIITDPTGQDPNGAAAGSMSYAANMFQSTFLYSQTNHFAVLSGGEGSAIPRLEAVTGAISKLEDNATPAEAANTANSYSGIRVMCGGPTVGAAVGGYFDAYVITVADDGTISINHSTSGVAVLPAGVKGAIIHLRNTEGNPLYGTADTVRLQTAENIGKMIRDGYPATYIIGQAFDEVATDAGENHGGGAINLVSGISTGDMFTPAELNETGFVMNDPYMKVNSETGWSVNYPAAENYQTDPDTGASLKIVYAYQALENAITVTSNSTAVSVYGSDELGITETTQEIVVASVKKDGYDADEIAKDINAGIKSGLLVGVNYVEPKDINVKENTKAVGVYFKPLSDSRTSPSWDLPISSSVLNMFGNIQTAIGLILVILVLFRSTLIKSFLKK
;
A
#
# COMPACT_ATOMS: atom_id res chain seq x y z
N MET A 1 -53.48 -10.00 -2.21
CA MET A 1 -53.14 -10.05 -3.65
C MET A 1 -52.07 -11.12 -3.80
N ALA A 2 -52.40 -12.29 -4.34
CA ALA A 2 -51.45 -13.40 -4.45
C ALA A 2 -50.38 -13.06 -5.49
N MET A 3 -49.12 -13.00 -5.06
CA MET A 3 -48.00 -12.73 -5.96
C MET A 3 -47.90 -13.88 -6.98
N LYS A 4 -47.95 -13.58 -8.28
CA LYS A 4 -47.81 -14.60 -9.34
C LYS A 4 -46.51 -15.38 -9.14
N GLN A 5 -46.57 -16.70 -9.28
CA GLN A 5 -45.44 -17.63 -9.07
C GLN A 5 -44.16 -17.22 -9.81
N SER A 6 -44.30 -16.65 -11.02
CA SER A 6 -43.19 -16.09 -11.81
C SER A 6 -42.52 -14.86 -11.18
N ASN A 7 -43.28 -13.99 -10.50
CA ASN A 7 -42.72 -12.83 -9.78
C ASN A 7 -42.07 -13.28 -8.47
N MET A 8 -42.60 -14.33 -7.84
CA MET A 8 -42.01 -14.93 -6.64
C MET A 8 -40.65 -15.56 -6.94
N ILE A 9 -40.51 -16.25 -8.09
CA ILE A 9 -39.24 -16.81 -8.57
C ILE A 9 -38.22 -15.69 -8.90
N LYS A 10 -38.65 -14.59 -9.52
CA LYS A 10 -37.75 -13.45 -9.79
C LYS A 10 -37.27 -12.74 -8.53
N VAL A 11 -38.15 -12.56 -7.54
CA VAL A 11 -37.77 -12.02 -6.22
C VAL A 11 -36.83 -12.97 -5.48
N PHE A 12 -37.08 -14.27 -5.54
CA PHE A 12 -36.22 -15.29 -4.93
C PHE A 12 -34.85 -15.34 -5.58
N ILE A 13 -34.77 -15.29 -6.93
CA ILE A 13 -33.50 -15.20 -7.68
C ILE A 13 -32.77 -13.90 -7.36
N PHE A 14 -33.47 -12.76 -7.29
CA PHE A 14 -32.88 -11.48 -6.90
C PHE A 14 -32.33 -11.52 -5.47
N LEU A 15 -33.08 -12.10 -4.52
CA LEU A 15 -32.59 -12.31 -3.15
C LEU A 15 -31.39 -13.27 -3.11
N LEU A 16 -31.41 -14.35 -3.88
CA LEU A 16 -30.28 -15.28 -4.03
C LEU A 16 -29.07 -14.58 -4.65
N THR A 17 -29.28 -13.68 -5.60
CA THR A 17 -28.20 -12.92 -6.25
C THR A 17 -27.64 -11.87 -5.28
N VAL A 18 -28.47 -11.20 -4.49
CA VAL A 18 -28.00 -10.31 -3.42
C VAL A 18 -27.26 -11.10 -2.33
N VAL A 19 -27.75 -12.27 -1.91
CA VAL A 19 -27.08 -13.15 -0.95
C VAL A 19 -25.75 -13.70 -1.50
N MET A 20 -25.68 -14.01 -2.80
CA MET A 20 -24.44 -14.47 -3.44
C MET A 20 -23.42 -13.34 -3.68
N VAL A 21 -23.84 -12.07 -3.69
CA VAL A 21 -22.95 -10.89 -3.84
C VAL A 21 -22.49 -10.33 -2.48
N ILE A 22 -23.07 -10.81 -1.37
CA ILE A 22 -22.60 -10.56 0.00
C ILE A 22 -21.70 -11.73 0.42
N SER A 23 -20.49 -11.81 -0.12
CA SER A 23 -19.52 -12.80 0.35
C SER A 23 -19.11 -12.50 1.79
N THR A 24 -19.17 -13.53 2.64
CA THR A 24 -19.02 -13.46 4.11
C THR A 24 -17.62 -13.81 4.60
N SER A 25 -16.56 -13.47 3.86
CA SER A 25 -15.21 -13.86 4.28
C SER A 25 -14.23 -12.71 4.13
N ALA A 26 -13.62 -12.34 5.26
CA ALA A 26 -12.62 -11.28 5.39
C ALA A 26 -11.25 -11.86 5.74
N ALA A 27 -10.29 -11.03 6.17
CA ALA A 27 -8.97 -11.49 6.59
C ALA A 27 -9.06 -12.66 7.56
N THR A 28 -8.17 -13.60 7.34
CA THR A 28 -8.09 -14.90 8.01
C THR A 28 -6.96 -14.90 9.03
N THR A 29 -5.96 -14.04 8.78
CA THR A 29 -4.82 -13.82 9.64
C THR A 29 -4.68 -12.34 9.94
N ASN A 30 -4.59 -11.98 11.22
CA ASN A 30 -4.23 -10.63 11.64
C ASN A 30 -3.15 -10.70 12.71
N MET A 31 -2.18 -9.80 12.61
CA MET A 31 -1.06 -9.72 13.55
C MET A 31 -0.74 -8.28 13.91
N VAL A 32 -0.41 -8.07 15.18
CA VAL A 32 0.31 -6.87 15.66
C VAL A 32 1.50 -7.36 16.47
N ILE A 33 2.69 -6.88 16.15
CA ILE A 33 3.96 -7.27 16.76
C ILE A 33 4.67 -6.00 17.26
N ILE A 34 5.11 -6.01 18.52
CA ILE A 34 5.81 -4.91 19.18
C ILE A 34 7.09 -5.47 19.82
N THR A 35 8.24 -5.15 19.23
CA THR A 35 9.58 -5.51 19.73
C THR A 35 10.20 -4.37 20.54
N ASP A 36 9.82 -3.13 20.26
CA ASP A 36 10.18 -1.95 21.05
C ASP A 36 8.93 -1.13 21.42
N PRO A 37 8.42 -1.27 22.65
CA PRO A 37 7.24 -0.55 23.10
C PRO A 37 7.50 0.94 23.40
N THR A 38 8.75 1.41 23.29
CA THR A 38 9.09 2.83 23.43
C THR A 38 8.84 3.62 22.14
N GLY A 39 8.72 2.93 21.00
CA GLY A 39 8.56 3.52 19.67
C GLY A 39 9.81 4.27 19.17
N GLN A 40 10.99 3.97 19.71
CA GLN A 40 12.25 4.60 19.31
C GLN A 40 12.95 3.83 18.18
N ASP A 41 12.84 2.51 18.19
CA ASP A 41 13.26 1.69 17.06
C ASP A 41 12.29 1.90 15.89
N PRO A 42 12.75 2.42 14.74
CA PRO A 42 11.91 2.66 13.58
C PRO A 42 11.32 1.38 12.98
N ASN A 43 11.78 0.19 13.38
CA ASN A 43 11.21 -1.11 13.01
C ASN A 43 10.61 -1.85 14.21
N GLY A 44 10.42 -1.15 15.32
CA GLY A 44 10.05 -1.69 16.62
C GLY A 44 8.59 -2.15 16.75
N ALA A 45 7.72 -1.82 15.78
CA ALA A 45 6.35 -2.27 15.77
C ALA A 45 5.81 -2.40 14.34
N ALA A 46 5.08 -3.49 14.08
CA ALA A 46 4.48 -3.77 12.78
C ALA A 46 3.11 -4.43 12.93
N ALA A 47 2.25 -4.24 11.93
CA ALA A 47 0.96 -4.91 11.83
C ALA A 47 0.73 -5.44 10.41
N GLY A 48 -0.04 -6.52 10.29
CA GLY A 48 -0.18 -7.24 9.04
C GLY A 48 -1.47 -8.04 8.97
N SER A 49 -1.96 -8.21 7.74
CA SER A 49 -3.16 -8.95 7.44
C SER A 49 -2.96 -9.88 6.25
N MET A 50 -3.49 -11.10 6.33
CA MET A 50 -3.63 -12.01 5.19
C MET A 50 -5.07 -12.50 5.06
N SER A 51 -5.43 -12.91 3.86
CA SER A 51 -6.76 -13.44 3.55
C SER A 51 -6.66 -14.71 2.72
N TYR A 52 -7.67 -15.56 2.86
CA TYR A 52 -7.95 -16.66 1.95
C TYR A 52 -9.00 -16.31 0.90
N ALA A 53 -9.82 -15.29 1.18
CA ALA A 53 -11.07 -15.07 0.47
C ALA A 53 -10.89 -14.20 -0.77
N ALA A 54 -11.54 -14.62 -1.86
CA ALA A 54 -12.02 -13.69 -2.88
C ALA A 54 -12.84 -12.62 -2.14
N ASN A 55 -12.51 -11.33 -2.28
CA ASN A 55 -12.98 -10.18 -1.48
C ASN A 55 -12.04 -9.69 -0.36
N MET A 56 -10.73 -9.74 -0.61
CA MET A 56 -9.73 -9.19 0.30
C MET A 56 -9.98 -7.71 0.68
N PHE A 57 -10.56 -6.91 -0.22
CA PHE A 57 -10.96 -5.51 0.04
C PHE A 57 -11.94 -5.33 1.22
N GLN A 58 -12.62 -6.39 1.66
CA GLN A 58 -13.47 -6.30 2.85
C GLN A 58 -12.73 -6.58 4.16
N SER A 59 -11.45 -6.95 4.11
CA SER A 59 -10.53 -6.85 5.25
C SER A 59 -10.07 -5.41 5.35
N THR A 60 -10.63 -4.66 6.29
CA THR A 60 -10.22 -3.27 6.47
C THR A 60 -8.89 -3.23 7.21
N PHE A 61 -7.84 -2.77 6.53
CA PHE A 61 -6.55 -2.40 7.09
C PHE A 61 -6.46 -0.88 7.06
N LEU A 62 -6.50 -0.23 8.22
CA LEU A 62 -6.40 1.22 8.33
C LEU A 62 -5.28 1.59 9.28
N TYR A 63 -4.54 2.63 8.93
CA TYR A 63 -3.46 3.16 9.73
C TYR A 63 -3.59 4.67 9.89
N SER A 64 -3.43 5.14 11.12
CA SER A 64 -3.31 6.57 11.41
C SER A 64 -1.83 6.97 11.35
N GLN A 65 -1.44 7.73 10.32
CA GLN A 65 -0.09 8.30 10.21
C GLN A 65 0.23 9.29 11.34
N THR A 66 -0.80 9.88 11.94
CA THR A 66 -0.65 10.87 13.03
C THR A 66 -0.49 10.17 14.38
N ASN A 67 -1.34 9.17 14.65
CA ASN A 67 -1.45 8.54 15.96
C ASN A 67 -0.76 7.17 16.03
N HIS A 68 -0.14 6.72 14.93
CA HIS A 68 0.68 5.51 14.86
C HIS A 68 -0.02 4.22 15.32
N PHE A 69 -1.32 4.12 15.05
CA PHE A 69 -2.10 2.90 15.31
C PHE A 69 -2.63 2.29 14.01
N ALA A 70 -2.78 0.97 14.01
CA ALA A 70 -3.51 0.24 12.99
C ALA A 70 -4.82 -0.34 13.53
N VAL A 71 -5.80 -0.47 12.63
CA VAL A 71 -7.06 -1.18 12.83
C VAL A 71 -7.18 -2.22 11.72
N LEU A 72 -7.23 -3.48 12.12
CA LEU A 72 -7.34 -4.66 11.29
C LEU A 72 -8.71 -5.30 11.56
N SER A 73 -9.54 -5.45 10.53
CA SER A 73 -10.85 -6.09 10.67
C SER A 73 -11.00 -7.34 9.84
N GLY A 74 -11.73 -8.31 10.41
CA GLY A 74 -12.08 -9.54 9.72
C GLY A 74 -13.30 -10.22 10.31
N GLY A 75 -13.41 -11.52 10.10
CA GLY A 75 -14.52 -12.35 10.55
C GLY A 75 -15.56 -12.64 9.47
N GLU A 76 -16.60 -13.36 9.86
CA GLU A 76 -17.64 -13.91 8.99
C GLU A 76 -18.93 -13.08 8.97
N GLY A 77 -18.99 -12.01 9.78
CA GLY A 77 -20.15 -11.12 9.83
C GLY A 77 -20.29 -10.27 8.56
N SER A 78 -21.46 -9.68 8.37
CA SER A 78 -21.78 -8.89 7.17
C SER A 78 -21.02 -7.55 7.10
N ALA A 79 -20.87 -7.03 5.88
CA ALA A 79 -20.03 -5.86 5.60
C ALA A 79 -20.46 -4.57 6.33
N ILE A 80 -21.77 -4.32 6.50
CA ILE A 80 -22.27 -3.10 7.16
C ILE A 80 -21.90 -3.08 8.66
N PRO A 81 -22.26 -4.10 9.47
CA PRO A 81 -21.79 -4.23 10.86
C PRO A 81 -20.27 -4.15 11.01
N ARG A 82 -19.52 -4.68 10.02
CA ARG A 82 -18.06 -4.57 10.02
C ARG A 82 -17.59 -3.12 9.92
N LEU A 83 -18.14 -2.37 8.97
CA LEU A 83 -17.82 -0.96 8.79
C LEU A 83 -18.19 -0.14 10.03
N GLU A 84 -19.33 -0.42 10.65
CA GLU A 84 -19.75 0.22 11.90
C GLU A 84 -18.78 -0.09 13.05
N ALA A 85 -18.34 -1.35 13.17
CA ALA A 85 -17.35 -1.74 14.18
C ALA A 85 -16.00 -1.07 13.97
N VAL A 86 -15.52 -1.00 12.73
CA VAL A 86 -14.25 -0.35 12.36
C VAL A 86 -14.32 1.15 12.63
N THR A 87 -15.38 1.82 12.17
CA THR A 87 -15.56 3.27 12.36
C THR A 87 -15.65 3.61 13.85
N GLY A 88 -16.36 2.79 14.63
CA GLY A 88 -16.44 2.95 16.08
C GLY A 88 -15.10 2.72 16.79
N ALA A 89 -14.30 1.75 16.35
CA ALA A 89 -12.96 1.53 16.89
C ALA A 89 -12.01 2.70 16.57
N ILE A 90 -12.04 3.22 15.34
CA ILE A 90 -11.24 4.37 14.93
C ILE A 90 -11.61 5.61 15.72
N SER A 91 -12.90 5.93 15.82
CA SER A 91 -13.37 7.09 16.59
C SER A 91 -12.85 7.04 18.03
N LYS A 92 -12.90 5.86 18.67
CA LYS A 92 -12.36 5.68 20.02
C LYS A 92 -10.85 5.90 20.09
N LEU A 93 -10.08 5.36 19.14
CA LEU A 93 -8.62 5.52 19.13
C LEU A 93 -8.21 6.98 18.87
N GLU A 94 -8.91 7.69 17.99
CA GLU A 94 -8.72 9.12 17.76
C GLU A 94 -9.08 9.95 19.01
N ASP A 95 -10.05 9.48 19.81
CA ASP A 95 -10.38 10.04 21.12
C ASP A 95 -9.47 9.55 22.27
N ASN A 96 -8.30 8.99 21.96
CA ASN A 96 -7.29 8.46 22.89
C ASN A 96 -7.75 7.31 23.80
N ALA A 97 -8.77 6.55 23.39
CA ALA A 97 -9.13 5.31 24.08
C ALA A 97 -8.02 4.26 23.93
N THR A 98 -7.98 3.31 24.87
CA THR A 98 -7.05 2.18 24.80
C THR A 98 -7.41 1.21 23.66
N PRO A 99 -6.44 0.44 23.13
CA PRO A 99 -6.73 -0.61 22.15
C PRO A 99 -7.80 -1.59 22.62
N ALA A 100 -7.85 -1.91 23.92
CA ALA A 100 -8.88 -2.78 24.49
C ALA A 100 -10.29 -2.20 24.35
N GLU A 101 -10.48 -0.91 24.67
CA GLU A 101 -11.78 -0.23 24.54
C GLU A 101 -12.24 -0.11 23.08
N ALA A 102 -11.29 0.11 22.17
CA ALA A 102 -11.53 0.17 20.73
C ALA A 102 -11.91 -1.21 20.16
N ALA A 103 -11.10 -2.24 20.41
CA ALA A 103 -11.33 -3.61 19.96
C ALA A 103 -12.64 -4.20 20.53
N ASN A 104 -13.04 -3.80 21.74
CA ASN A 104 -14.30 -4.21 22.36
C ASN A 104 -15.54 -3.80 21.53
N THR A 105 -15.43 -2.81 20.64
CA THR A 105 -16.53 -2.42 19.75
C THR A 105 -17.01 -3.58 18.87
N ALA A 106 -16.13 -4.49 18.49
CA ALA A 106 -16.48 -5.67 17.71
C ALA A 106 -17.42 -6.65 18.45
N ASN A 107 -17.39 -6.67 19.80
CA ASN A 107 -18.23 -7.57 20.60
C ASN A 107 -19.73 -7.28 20.45
N SER A 108 -20.11 -6.10 19.96
CA SER A 108 -21.50 -5.74 19.67
C SER A 108 -22.02 -6.32 18.34
N TYR A 109 -21.16 -6.93 17.53
CA TYR A 109 -21.49 -7.39 16.18
C TYR A 109 -21.12 -8.86 15.99
N SER A 110 -22.13 -9.68 15.68
CA SER A 110 -21.93 -11.11 15.47
C SER A 110 -20.98 -11.39 14.31
N GLY A 111 -19.97 -12.23 14.55
CA GLY A 111 -19.03 -12.67 13.52
C GLY A 111 -18.02 -11.60 13.09
N ILE A 112 -17.95 -10.44 13.77
CA ILE A 112 -16.98 -9.38 13.43
C ILE A 112 -15.78 -9.44 14.35
N ARG A 113 -14.58 -9.29 13.79
CA ARG A 113 -13.33 -9.11 14.53
C ARG A 113 -12.78 -7.72 14.30
N VAL A 114 -12.25 -7.12 15.36
CA VAL A 114 -11.35 -5.97 15.28
C VAL A 114 -10.11 -6.26 16.10
N MET A 115 -8.95 -6.17 15.46
CA MET A 115 -7.64 -6.09 16.11
C MET A 115 -7.08 -4.69 15.89
N CYS A 116 -6.56 -4.07 16.93
CA CYS A 116 -5.96 -2.75 16.81
C CYS A 116 -4.78 -2.59 17.77
N GLY A 117 -3.88 -1.68 17.45
CA GLY A 117 -2.71 -1.43 18.29
C GLY A 117 -1.72 -0.46 17.68
N GLY A 118 -0.76 -0.04 18.48
CA GLY A 118 0.32 0.87 18.12
C GLY A 118 1.54 0.62 19.00
N PRO A 119 2.70 1.23 18.68
CA PRO A 119 3.98 0.91 19.32
C PRO A 119 3.94 1.13 20.83
N THR A 120 3.41 2.26 21.29
CA THR A 120 3.45 2.65 22.72
C THR A 120 2.19 2.28 23.49
N VAL A 121 1.05 2.14 22.80
CA VAL A 121 -0.27 1.93 23.40
C VAL A 121 -0.63 0.45 23.60
N GLY A 122 0.21 -0.46 23.09
CA GLY A 122 -0.06 -1.90 23.09
C GLY A 122 -1.03 -2.30 21.97
N ALA A 123 -1.65 -3.47 22.11
CA ALA A 123 -2.58 -4.00 21.12
C ALA A 123 -3.73 -4.77 21.77
N ALA A 124 -4.83 -4.94 21.05
CA ALA A 124 -5.93 -5.77 21.49
C ALA A 124 -6.69 -6.38 20.31
N VAL A 125 -7.38 -7.50 20.56
CA VAL A 125 -8.33 -8.11 19.64
C VAL A 125 -9.64 -8.40 20.36
N GLY A 126 -10.76 -8.11 19.72
CA GLY A 126 -12.11 -8.32 20.23
C GLY A 126 -13.06 -8.87 19.15
N GLY A 127 -14.21 -9.36 19.58
CA GLY A 127 -15.24 -9.93 18.73
C GLY A 127 -15.01 -11.41 18.42
N TYR A 128 -15.16 -11.78 17.15
CA TYR A 128 -14.99 -13.14 16.65
C TYR A 128 -13.53 -13.44 16.31
N PHE A 129 -12.77 -13.94 17.28
CA PHE A 129 -11.36 -14.24 17.10
C PHE A 129 -10.97 -15.56 17.75
N ASP A 130 -9.83 -16.06 17.29
CA ASP A 130 -9.10 -17.14 17.91
C ASP A 130 -7.61 -16.80 17.87
N ALA A 131 -7.03 -16.39 18.99
CA ALA A 131 -5.75 -15.69 19.01
C ALA A 131 -4.84 -16.13 20.15
N TYR A 132 -3.54 -16.03 19.91
CA TYR A 132 -2.54 -16.07 20.97
C TYR A 132 -2.04 -14.67 21.27
N VAL A 133 -1.93 -14.34 22.55
CA VAL A 133 -1.21 -13.16 23.05
C VAL A 133 0.14 -13.62 23.55
N ILE A 134 1.20 -13.11 22.93
CA ILE A 134 2.59 -13.36 23.26
C ILE A 134 3.09 -12.16 24.06
N THR A 135 3.77 -12.42 25.17
CA THR A 135 4.53 -11.39 25.90
C THR A 135 5.94 -11.90 26.16
N VAL A 136 6.91 -11.00 26.08
CA VAL A 136 8.32 -11.31 26.35
C VAL A 136 8.84 -10.34 27.40
N ALA A 137 9.21 -10.88 28.55
CA ALA A 137 9.80 -10.10 29.64
C ALA A 137 11.26 -9.75 29.34
N ASP A 138 11.81 -8.76 30.05
CA ASP A 138 13.20 -8.31 29.85
C ASP A 138 14.24 -9.36 30.25
N ASP A 139 13.88 -10.36 31.06
CA ASP A 139 14.71 -11.53 31.37
C ASP A 139 14.66 -12.62 30.27
N GLY A 140 13.91 -12.37 29.20
CA GLY A 140 13.73 -13.27 28.07
C GLY A 140 12.64 -14.34 28.26
N THR A 141 11.88 -14.30 29.35
CA THR A 141 10.75 -15.21 29.58
C THR A 141 9.63 -14.94 28.58
N ILE A 142 9.24 -15.97 27.83
CA ILE A 142 8.15 -15.92 26.86
C ILE A 142 6.88 -16.49 27.51
N SER A 143 5.78 -15.74 27.50
CA SER A 143 4.45 -16.22 27.91
C SER A 143 3.49 -16.15 26.72
N ILE A 144 2.79 -17.25 26.47
CA ILE A 144 1.85 -17.40 25.35
C ILE A 144 0.49 -17.80 25.92
N ASN A 145 -0.50 -16.94 25.74
CA ASN A 145 -1.85 -17.14 26.27
C ASN A 145 -2.87 -17.23 25.14
N HIS A 146 -3.64 -18.32 25.12
CA HIS A 146 -4.71 -18.54 24.15
C HIS A 146 -5.99 -17.80 24.58
N SER A 147 -6.67 -17.15 23.64
CA SER A 147 -7.96 -16.51 23.87
C SER A 147 -8.87 -16.60 22.64
N THR A 148 -10.16 -16.85 22.88
CA THR A 148 -11.19 -17.07 21.86
C THR A 148 -12.43 -16.19 22.03
N SER A 149 -12.47 -15.36 23.08
CA SER A 149 -13.66 -14.54 23.38
C SER A 149 -13.32 -13.31 24.23
N GLY A 150 -14.26 -12.37 24.28
CA GLY A 150 -14.10 -11.13 25.05
C GLY A 150 -13.14 -10.17 24.37
N VAL A 151 -12.09 -9.77 25.08
CA VAL A 151 -11.01 -8.93 24.55
C VAL A 151 -9.68 -9.50 25.03
N ALA A 152 -8.81 -9.87 24.10
CA ALA A 152 -7.43 -10.25 24.42
C ALA A 152 -6.53 -9.03 24.25
N VAL A 153 -5.64 -8.79 25.22
CA VAL A 153 -4.89 -7.53 25.33
C VAL A 153 -3.40 -7.82 25.48
N LEU A 154 -2.59 -7.18 24.63
CA LEU A 154 -1.17 -6.93 24.84
C LEU A 154 -1.04 -5.55 25.51
N PRO A 155 -0.64 -5.48 26.79
CA PRO A 155 -0.61 -4.21 27.52
C PRO A 155 0.36 -3.19 26.91
N ALA A 156 0.09 -1.91 27.16
CA ALA A 156 1.02 -0.83 26.84
C ALA A 156 2.38 -1.04 27.56
N GLY A 157 3.48 -0.68 26.90
CA GLY A 157 4.82 -0.81 27.47
C GLY A 157 5.40 -2.24 27.43
N VAL A 158 4.70 -3.22 26.84
CA VAL A 158 5.12 -4.63 26.84
C VAL A 158 5.57 -5.07 25.45
N LYS A 159 6.74 -5.74 25.38
CA LYS A 159 7.19 -6.46 24.18
C LYS A 159 6.32 -7.69 23.99
N GLY A 160 5.80 -7.89 22.78
CA GLY A 160 4.89 -8.98 22.53
C GLY A 160 4.20 -8.91 21.19
N ALA A 161 3.23 -9.76 21.01
CA ALA A 161 2.43 -9.81 19.80
C ALA A 161 1.03 -10.37 20.07
N ILE A 162 0.12 -10.11 19.15
CA ILE A 162 -1.13 -10.85 19.04
C ILE A 162 -1.16 -11.46 17.65
N ILE A 163 -1.38 -12.77 17.56
CA ILE A 163 -1.63 -13.47 16.29
C ILE A 163 -2.99 -14.13 16.34
N HIS A 164 -3.83 -13.74 15.38
CA HIS A 164 -5.05 -14.44 15.04
C HIS A 164 -4.85 -15.19 13.73
N LEU A 165 -5.33 -16.44 13.68
CA LEU A 165 -5.43 -17.26 12.49
C LEU A 165 -6.68 -18.12 12.60
N ARG A 166 -7.50 -18.18 11.55
CA ARG A 166 -8.70 -19.02 11.49
C ARG A 166 -8.52 -20.17 10.50
N ASN A 167 -9.21 -21.28 10.74
CA ASN A 167 -9.40 -22.30 9.70
C ASN A 167 -10.35 -21.74 8.64
N THR A 168 -10.04 -21.95 7.36
CA THR A 168 -10.90 -21.60 6.22
C THR A 168 -11.27 -22.84 5.40
N GLU A 169 -12.25 -22.73 4.51
CA GLU A 169 -12.63 -23.87 3.66
C GLU A 169 -11.47 -24.26 2.73
N GLY A 170 -11.01 -25.51 2.79
CA GLY A 170 -9.80 -25.94 2.07
C GLY A 170 -8.49 -25.64 2.81
N ASN A 171 -8.57 -25.01 3.99
CA ASN A 171 -7.47 -24.79 4.92
C ASN A 171 -7.72 -25.55 6.24
N PRO A 172 -6.70 -26.18 6.81
CA PRO A 172 -5.32 -26.22 6.32
C PRO A 172 -5.12 -27.05 5.05
N LEU A 173 -4.29 -26.53 4.15
CA LEU A 173 -3.74 -27.34 3.06
C LEU A 173 -2.70 -28.34 3.59
N TYR A 174 -1.96 -27.98 4.65
CA TYR A 174 -0.91 -28.81 5.23
C TYR A 174 -1.07 -29.07 6.75
N GLY A 175 -1.19 -28.04 7.61
CA GLY A 175 -1.38 -28.20 9.07
C GLY A 175 -2.43 -27.26 9.68
N THR A 176 -3.24 -27.72 10.65
CA THR A 176 -4.42 -26.97 11.18
C THR A 176 -4.08 -25.56 11.64
N ALA A 177 -5.01 -24.62 11.43
CA ALA A 177 -4.83 -23.23 11.88
C ALA A 177 -4.51 -23.18 13.39
N ASP A 178 -5.00 -24.11 14.20
CA ASP A 178 -4.67 -24.18 15.62
C ASP A 178 -3.19 -24.50 15.86
N THR A 179 -2.66 -25.47 15.11
CA THR A 179 -1.26 -25.90 15.23
C THR A 179 -0.33 -24.82 14.70
N VAL A 180 -0.59 -24.34 13.48
CA VAL A 180 0.23 -23.32 12.83
C VAL A 180 0.23 -22.04 13.66
N ARG A 181 -0.93 -21.59 14.15
CA ARG A 181 -1.00 -20.38 14.97
C ARG A 181 -0.21 -20.48 16.27
N LEU A 182 -0.24 -21.63 16.94
CA LEU A 182 0.57 -21.84 18.15
C LEU A 182 2.06 -21.83 17.81
N GLN A 183 2.46 -22.56 16.76
CA GLN A 183 3.84 -22.61 16.30
C GLN A 183 4.36 -21.22 15.90
N THR A 184 3.56 -20.46 15.16
CA THR A 184 3.91 -19.09 14.76
C THR A 184 3.96 -18.17 15.98
N ALA A 185 3.07 -18.33 16.96
CA ALA A 185 3.15 -17.60 18.23
C ALA A 185 4.45 -17.90 19.00
N GLU A 186 4.86 -19.17 19.06
CA GLU A 186 6.13 -19.56 19.67
C GLU A 186 7.34 -18.97 18.94
N ASN A 187 7.33 -18.98 17.61
CA ASN A 187 8.43 -18.46 16.80
C ASN A 187 8.51 -16.93 16.87
N ILE A 188 7.38 -16.23 16.85
CA ILE A 188 7.31 -14.79 17.15
C ILE A 188 7.91 -14.49 18.52
N GLY A 189 7.51 -15.24 19.57
CA GLY A 189 8.05 -15.04 20.92
C GLY A 189 9.57 -15.22 20.99
N LYS A 190 10.12 -16.24 20.32
CA LYS A 190 11.58 -16.48 20.22
C LYS A 190 12.28 -15.32 19.51
N MET A 191 11.74 -14.87 18.38
CA MET A 191 12.33 -13.76 17.62
C MET A 191 12.28 -12.43 18.39
N ILE A 192 11.20 -12.13 19.12
CA ILE A 192 11.13 -10.94 19.99
C ILE A 192 12.21 -11.03 21.09
N ARG A 193 12.34 -12.18 21.75
CA ARG A 193 13.38 -12.42 22.78
C ARG A 193 14.79 -12.22 22.21
N ASP A 194 15.01 -12.71 21.00
CA ASP A 194 16.31 -12.69 20.34
C ASP A 194 16.64 -11.33 19.68
N GLY A 195 15.73 -10.35 19.77
CA GLY A 195 15.98 -8.97 19.37
C GLY A 195 15.79 -8.68 17.87
N TYR A 196 15.04 -9.52 17.15
CA TYR A 196 14.69 -9.25 15.76
C TYR A 196 13.69 -8.08 15.66
N PRO A 197 13.76 -7.24 14.62
CA PRO A 197 12.83 -6.13 14.43
C PRO A 197 11.43 -6.65 14.07
N ALA A 198 10.37 -5.93 14.47
CA ALA A 198 8.99 -6.36 14.24
C ALA A 198 8.66 -6.53 12.74
N THR A 199 9.28 -5.71 11.87
CA THR A 199 9.11 -5.80 10.41
C THR A 199 9.70 -7.09 9.82
N TYR A 200 10.79 -7.60 10.38
CA TYR A 200 11.34 -8.91 10.03
C TYR A 200 10.41 -10.04 10.50
N ILE A 201 10.00 -9.97 11.77
CA ILE A 201 9.15 -10.99 12.38
C ILE A 201 7.84 -11.15 11.62
N ILE A 202 7.23 -10.06 11.15
CA ILE A 202 5.98 -10.15 10.39
C ILE A 202 6.19 -10.81 9.01
N GLY A 203 7.31 -10.56 8.34
CA GLY A 203 7.66 -11.25 7.09
C GLY A 203 7.84 -12.76 7.29
N GLN A 204 8.54 -13.16 8.35
CA GLN A 204 8.72 -14.58 8.69
C GLN A 204 7.40 -15.25 9.10
N ALA A 205 6.56 -14.56 9.87
CA ALA A 205 5.25 -15.07 10.26
C ALA A 205 4.32 -15.23 9.06
N PHE A 206 4.41 -14.35 8.06
CA PHE A 206 3.66 -14.49 6.81
C PHE A 206 4.12 -15.70 6.00
N ASP A 207 5.43 -15.93 5.89
CA ASP A 207 5.97 -17.14 5.23
C ASP A 207 5.48 -18.42 5.91
N GLU A 208 5.60 -18.49 7.24
CA GLU A 208 5.18 -19.65 8.02
C GLU A 208 3.69 -19.94 7.84
N VAL A 209 2.83 -18.93 7.96
CA VAL A 209 1.39 -19.09 7.80
C VAL A 209 1.00 -19.42 6.35
N ALA A 210 1.65 -18.80 5.36
CA ALA A 210 1.41 -19.08 3.95
C ALA A 210 1.83 -20.51 3.58
N THR A 211 2.95 -20.99 4.11
CA THR A 211 3.53 -22.29 3.80
C THR A 211 2.89 -23.43 4.60
N ASP A 212 2.64 -23.24 5.90
CA ASP A 212 2.21 -24.33 6.78
C ASP A 212 0.69 -24.43 6.91
N ALA A 213 -0.04 -23.31 6.87
CA ALA A 213 -1.51 -23.34 6.85
C ALA A 213 -2.04 -23.36 5.41
N GLY A 214 -1.38 -22.66 4.48
CA GLY A 214 -1.97 -22.35 3.17
C GLY A 214 -2.86 -21.11 3.20
N GLU A 215 -2.78 -20.30 4.26
CA GLU A 215 -3.40 -18.98 4.37
C GLU A 215 -2.46 -17.95 3.72
N ASN A 216 -2.46 -17.90 2.39
CA ASN A 216 -1.33 -17.38 1.64
C ASN A 216 -1.59 -16.12 0.82
N HIS A 217 -2.80 -15.55 0.74
CA HIS A 217 -2.98 -14.32 -0.03
C HIS A 217 -2.74 -13.08 0.84
N GLY A 218 -1.81 -12.23 0.40
CA GLY A 218 -1.35 -11.06 1.14
C GLY A 218 -2.35 -9.93 1.15
N GLY A 219 -2.78 -9.51 2.35
CA GLY A 219 -3.61 -8.31 2.56
C GLY A 219 -2.83 -7.03 2.88
N GLY A 220 -1.51 -7.13 2.99
CA GLY A 220 -0.60 -6.02 3.26
C GLY A 220 -0.06 -5.98 4.70
N ALA A 221 0.96 -5.15 4.89
CA ALA A 221 1.57 -4.91 6.18
C ALA A 221 2.01 -3.45 6.32
N ILE A 222 2.23 -3.05 7.56
CA ILE A 222 2.70 -1.72 7.91
C ILE A 222 3.70 -1.75 9.05
N ASN A 223 4.67 -0.86 8.95
CA ASN A 223 5.50 -0.45 10.06
C ASN A 223 4.79 0.66 10.84
N LEU A 224 4.40 0.36 12.07
CA LEU A 224 3.59 1.25 12.90
C LEU A 224 4.38 2.46 13.42
N VAL A 225 5.71 2.36 13.49
CA VAL A 225 6.57 3.45 13.97
C VAL A 225 6.83 4.45 12.84
N SER A 226 7.25 3.95 11.67
CA SER A 226 7.62 4.81 10.54
C SER A 226 6.45 5.17 9.62
N GLY A 227 5.35 4.42 9.68
CA GLY A 227 4.20 4.59 8.80
C GLY A 227 4.42 4.12 7.36
N ILE A 228 5.47 3.35 7.11
CA ILE A 228 5.72 2.73 5.80
C ILE A 228 4.84 1.49 5.67
N SER A 229 4.07 1.42 4.59
CA SER A 229 3.18 0.29 4.29
C SER A 229 3.52 -0.33 2.94
N THR A 230 3.03 -1.55 2.73
CA THR A 230 3.08 -2.21 1.41
C THR A 230 2.20 -1.52 0.36
N GLY A 231 1.34 -0.57 0.73
CA GLY A 231 0.36 0.03 -0.17
C GLY A 231 -0.45 -1.05 -0.90
N ASP A 232 -0.58 -0.88 -2.21
CA ASP A 232 -1.35 -1.79 -3.08
C ASP A 232 -0.52 -2.96 -3.65
N MET A 233 0.69 -3.20 -3.14
CA MET A 233 1.65 -4.18 -3.68
C MET A 233 1.09 -5.61 -3.84
N PHE A 234 0.17 -6.02 -2.97
CA PHE A 234 -0.46 -7.36 -2.99
C PHE A 234 -1.96 -7.30 -3.27
N THR A 235 -2.48 -6.11 -3.53
CA THR A 235 -3.90 -5.87 -3.83
C THR A 235 -4.20 -6.34 -5.25
N PRO A 236 -5.25 -7.15 -5.48
CA PRO A 236 -5.62 -7.55 -6.83
C PRO A 236 -6.16 -6.36 -7.63
N ALA A 237 -5.97 -6.39 -8.94
CA ALA A 237 -6.41 -5.33 -9.84
C ALA A 237 -7.94 -5.23 -9.94
N GLU A 238 -8.65 -6.36 -9.77
CA GLU A 238 -10.11 -6.41 -9.80
C GLU A 238 -10.70 -6.63 -8.40
N LEU A 239 -11.88 -6.03 -8.18
CA LEU A 239 -12.66 -6.26 -6.98
C LEU A 239 -13.07 -7.74 -6.91
N ASN A 240 -13.12 -8.26 -5.69
CA ASN A 240 -13.57 -9.62 -5.38
C ASN A 240 -12.63 -10.74 -5.84
N GLU A 241 -11.37 -10.42 -6.17
CA GLU A 241 -10.31 -11.42 -6.37
C GLU A 241 -9.52 -11.68 -5.07
N THR A 242 -8.65 -12.68 -5.12
CA THR A 242 -7.66 -12.96 -4.07
C THR A 242 -6.41 -12.11 -4.28
N GLY A 243 -5.72 -11.76 -3.18
CA GLY A 243 -4.44 -11.04 -3.25
C GLY A 243 -3.30 -11.90 -3.80
N PHE A 244 -2.11 -11.33 -3.91
CA PHE A 244 -0.92 -12.07 -4.33
C PHE A 244 -0.55 -13.17 -3.32
N VAL A 245 -0.07 -14.32 -3.80
CA VAL A 245 0.35 -15.44 -2.96
C VAL A 245 1.70 -15.15 -2.30
N MET A 246 1.74 -15.10 -0.97
CA MET A 246 2.88 -14.63 -0.18
C MET A 246 4.12 -15.53 -0.30
N ASN A 247 3.94 -16.83 -0.53
CA ASN A 247 5.03 -17.78 -0.76
C ASN A 247 5.37 -18.01 -2.25
N ASP A 248 4.84 -17.18 -3.15
CA ASP A 248 5.24 -17.19 -4.56
C ASP A 248 6.42 -16.23 -4.84
N PRO A 249 7.23 -16.52 -5.88
CA PRO A 249 8.24 -15.59 -6.38
C PRO A 249 7.60 -14.26 -6.82
N TYR A 250 8.09 -13.15 -6.26
CA TYR A 250 7.60 -11.81 -6.57
C TYR A 250 8.49 -11.10 -7.60
N MET A 251 9.80 -11.19 -7.41
CA MET A 251 10.77 -10.55 -8.30
C MET A 251 12.12 -11.29 -8.31
N LYS A 252 12.94 -10.96 -9.30
CA LYS A 252 14.36 -11.27 -9.33
C LYS A 252 15.16 -9.99 -9.17
N VAL A 253 16.20 -10.02 -8.35
CA VAL A 253 17.04 -8.86 -8.06
C VAL A 253 18.53 -9.23 -8.07
N ASN A 254 19.35 -8.34 -8.61
CA ASN A 254 20.78 -8.38 -8.39
C ASN A 254 21.11 -7.69 -7.06
N SER A 255 21.76 -8.43 -6.16
CA SER A 255 22.10 -7.93 -4.81
C SER A 255 23.20 -6.86 -4.81
N GLU A 256 23.98 -6.73 -5.89
CA GLU A 256 25.08 -5.76 -6.01
C GLU A 256 24.63 -4.46 -6.70
N THR A 257 23.91 -4.58 -7.81
CA THR A 257 23.50 -3.42 -8.63
C THR A 257 22.13 -2.87 -8.23
N GLY A 258 21.29 -3.69 -7.61
CA GLY A 258 19.89 -3.36 -7.34
C GLY A 258 18.98 -3.46 -8.57
N TRP A 259 19.52 -3.82 -9.76
CA TRP A 259 18.70 -4.08 -10.93
C TRP A 259 17.70 -5.20 -10.62
N SER A 260 16.45 -5.00 -11.01
CA SER A 260 15.39 -5.95 -10.69
C SER A 260 14.30 -6.03 -11.75
N VAL A 261 13.59 -7.14 -11.74
CA VAL A 261 12.46 -7.41 -12.63
C VAL A 261 11.42 -8.24 -11.90
N ASN A 262 10.15 -7.84 -12.03
CA ASN A 262 9.02 -8.51 -11.38
C ASN A 262 8.50 -9.68 -12.22
N TYR A 263 7.89 -10.68 -11.58
CA TYR A 263 7.16 -11.72 -12.30
C TYR A 263 5.90 -11.15 -12.98
N PRO A 264 5.47 -11.71 -14.12
CA PRO A 264 6.03 -12.89 -14.81
C PRO A 264 7.24 -12.59 -15.70
N ALA A 265 7.55 -11.31 -15.99
CA ALA A 265 8.65 -10.94 -16.88
C ALA A 265 10.00 -11.50 -16.42
N ALA A 266 10.20 -11.62 -15.11
CA ALA A 266 11.36 -12.21 -14.46
C ALA A 266 11.68 -13.65 -14.91
N GLU A 267 10.72 -14.41 -15.46
CA GLU A 267 10.97 -15.74 -16.00
C GLU A 267 12.03 -15.73 -17.12
N ASN A 268 12.06 -14.66 -17.91
CA ASN A 268 12.97 -14.49 -19.04
C ASN A 268 14.40 -14.09 -18.64
N TYR A 269 14.64 -13.77 -17.37
CA TYR A 269 15.93 -13.26 -16.88
C TYR A 269 16.57 -14.25 -15.92
N GLN A 270 17.74 -14.79 -16.28
CA GLN A 270 18.55 -15.65 -15.41
C GLN A 270 19.73 -14.91 -14.79
N THR A 271 20.21 -13.89 -15.48
CA THR A 271 21.31 -13.03 -15.06
C THR A 271 20.92 -11.57 -15.25
N ASP A 272 21.56 -10.70 -14.47
CA ASP A 272 21.50 -9.25 -14.65
C ASP A 272 22.00 -8.88 -16.06
N PRO A 273 21.26 -8.06 -16.83
CA PRO A 273 21.61 -7.72 -18.20
C PRO A 273 22.84 -6.80 -18.30
N ASP A 274 23.16 -6.06 -17.24
CA ASP A 274 24.25 -5.08 -17.20
C ASP A 274 25.56 -5.72 -16.73
N THR A 275 25.50 -6.67 -15.79
CA THR A 275 26.68 -7.28 -15.16
C THR A 275 26.88 -8.76 -15.45
N GLY A 276 25.86 -9.47 -15.94
CA GLY A 276 25.88 -10.92 -16.14
C GLY A 276 25.85 -11.74 -14.85
N ALA A 277 25.71 -11.11 -13.69
CA ALA A 277 25.63 -11.80 -12.40
C ALA A 277 24.31 -12.55 -12.23
N SER A 278 24.29 -13.64 -11.46
CA SER A 278 23.07 -14.41 -11.17
C SER A 278 22.09 -13.58 -10.33
N LEU A 279 20.81 -13.64 -10.71
CA LEU A 279 19.75 -12.94 -9.98
C LEU A 279 19.23 -13.78 -8.82
N LYS A 280 19.01 -13.13 -7.67
CA LYS A 280 18.36 -13.73 -6.50
C LYS A 280 16.84 -13.64 -6.66
N ILE A 281 16.14 -14.73 -6.40
CA ILE A 281 14.67 -14.72 -6.30
C ILE A 281 14.28 -14.14 -4.94
N VAL A 282 13.34 -13.20 -4.97
CA VAL A 282 12.70 -12.62 -3.79
C VAL A 282 11.24 -13.06 -3.81
N TYR A 283 10.83 -13.73 -2.73
CA TYR A 283 9.45 -14.16 -2.52
C TYR A 283 8.59 -13.01 -2.01
N ALA A 284 7.28 -13.07 -2.21
CA ALA A 284 6.38 -11.98 -1.82
C ALA A 284 6.46 -11.63 -0.33
N TYR A 285 6.62 -12.59 0.58
CA TYR A 285 6.81 -12.29 2.02
C TYR A 285 8.11 -11.53 2.30
N GLN A 286 9.17 -11.79 1.53
CA GLN A 286 10.44 -11.05 1.63
C GLN A 286 10.30 -9.66 1.04
N ALA A 287 9.56 -9.55 -0.05
CA ALA A 287 9.26 -8.27 -0.69
C ALA A 287 8.41 -7.39 0.25
N LEU A 288 7.44 -7.98 0.97
CA LEU A 288 6.66 -7.34 2.04
C LEU A 288 7.56 -6.84 3.17
N GLU A 289 8.42 -7.72 3.71
CA GLU A 289 9.38 -7.38 4.75
C GLU A 289 10.24 -6.18 4.33
N ASN A 290 10.83 -6.25 3.13
CA ASN A 290 11.68 -5.20 2.59
C ASN A 290 10.91 -3.88 2.41
N ALA A 291 9.66 -3.94 1.96
CA ALA A 291 8.84 -2.75 1.71
C ALA A 291 8.55 -1.96 2.99
N ILE A 292 8.34 -2.63 4.13
CA ILE A 292 8.00 -1.98 5.40
C ILE A 292 9.21 -1.74 6.32
N THR A 293 10.36 -2.34 6.02
CA THR A 293 11.55 -2.23 6.86
C THR A 293 12.32 -0.94 6.59
N VAL A 294 12.50 -0.15 7.64
CA VAL A 294 13.35 1.02 7.64
C VAL A 294 14.81 0.55 7.68
N THR A 295 15.56 0.78 6.62
CA THR A 295 17.01 0.55 6.57
C THR A 295 17.76 1.88 6.73
N SER A 296 19.10 1.86 6.75
CA SER A 296 19.89 3.09 6.66
C SER A 296 19.51 3.93 5.43
N ASN A 297 18.97 3.29 4.38
CA ASN A 297 18.70 3.87 3.06
C ASN A 297 17.20 3.99 2.72
N SER A 298 16.29 3.56 3.59
CA SER A 298 14.84 3.61 3.31
C SER A 298 14.30 5.03 3.54
N THR A 299 13.61 5.56 2.53
CA THR A 299 12.83 6.80 2.65
C THR A 299 11.36 6.44 2.43
N ALA A 300 10.50 6.71 3.40
CA ALA A 300 9.05 6.60 3.26
C ALA A 300 8.58 7.73 2.33
N VAL A 301 7.97 7.41 1.19
CA VAL A 301 7.47 8.43 0.27
C VAL A 301 5.96 8.34 0.25
N SER A 302 5.28 9.44 0.58
CA SER A 302 3.83 9.57 0.46
C SER A 302 3.52 10.56 -0.64
N VAL A 303 2.71 10.15 -1.62
CA VAL A 303 2.35 10.97 -2.78
C VAL A 303 0.88 11.38 -2.66
N TYR A 304 0.61 12.66 -2.87
CA TYR A 304 -0.73 13.23 -2.74
C TYR A 304 -1.07 14.07 -3.97
N GLY A 305 -2.36 14.22 -4.26
CA GLY A 305 -2.86 15.17 -5.26
C GLY A 305 -2.90 14.65 -6.69
N SER A 306 -2.63 13.37 -6.93
CA SER A 306 -2.88 12.72 -8.22
C SER A 306 -3.16 11.23 -8.03
N ASP A 307 -4.21 10.73 -8.67
CA ASP A 307 -4.62 9.31 -8.67
C ASP A 307 -4.25 8.61 -9.99
N GLU A 308 -3.47 9.27 -10.85
CA GLU A 308 -2.98 8.70 -12.12
C GLU A 308 -2.01 7.54 -11.86
N LEU A 309 -2.21 6.44 -12.59
CA LEU A 309 -1.45 5.20 -12.44
C LEU A 309 0.05 5.42 -12.68
N GLY A 310 0.90 4.86 -11.82
CA GLY A 310 2.36 4.90 -11.95
C GLY A 310 3.05 6.14 -11.36
N ILE A 311 2.29 7.18 -10.97
CA ILE A 311 2.89 8.39 -10.37
C ILE A 311 3.45 8.09 -9.00
N THR A 312 2.74 7.32 -8.17
CA THR A 312 3.17 6.99 -6.81
C THR A 312 4.48 6.23 -6.82
N GLU A 313 4.57 5.16 -7.61
CA GLU A 313 5.74 4.29 -7.71
C GLU A 313 6.95 5.03 -8.29
N THR A 314 6.74 5.76 -9.40
CA THR A 314 7.83 6.51 -10.05
C THR A 314 8.35 7.64 -9.17
N THR A 315 7.45 8.34 -8.47
CA THR A 315 7.84 9.40 -7.52
C THR A 315 8.61 8.82 -6.34
N GLN A 316 8.18 7.66 -5.83
CA GLN A 316 8.88 6.96 -4.76
C GLN A 316 10.32 6.62 -5.17
N GLU A 317 10.54 6.09 -6.37
CA GLU A 317 11.89 5.80 -6.86
C GLU A 317 12.76 7.06 -7.00
N ILE A 318 12.21 8.13 -7.58
CA ILE A 318 12.92 9.41 -7.75
C ILE A 318 13.31 9.99 -6.40
N VAL A 319 12.37 10.04 -5.44
CA VAL A 319 12.61 10.61 -4.11
C VAL A 319 13.62 9.77 -3.33
N VAL A 320 13.52 8.44 -3.36
CA VAL A 320 14.49 7.55 -2.71
C VAL A 320 15.89 7.75 -3.31
N ALA A 321 16.00 7.86 -4.64
CA ALA A 321 17.27 8.12 -5.30
C ALA A 321 17.85 9.48 -4.93
N SER A 322 17.02 10.52 -4.90
CA SER A 322 17.39 11.88 -4.52
C SER A 322 17.88 11.92 -3.07
N VAL A 323 17.14 11.34 -2.13
CA VAL A 323 17.55 11.29 -0.72
C VAL A 323 18.84 10.49 -0.51
N LYS A 324 19.05 9.41 -1.27
CA LYS A 324 20.30 8.65 -1.22
C LYS A 324 21.49 9.47 -1.72
N LYS A 325 21.28 10.37 -2.67
CA LYS A 325 22.34 11.17 -3.30
C LYS A 325 22.63 12.46 -2.54
N ASP A 326 21.59 13.18 -2.15
CA ASP A 326 21.66 14.56 -1.66
C ASP A 326 21.09 14.73 -0.24
N GLY A 327 20.59 13.65 0.39
CA GLY A 327 19.98 13.70 1.72
C GLY A 327 18.53 14.20 1.70
N TYR A 328 17.97 14.49 2.86
CA TYR A 328 16.58 14.94 3.03
C TYR A 328 16.39 16.43 2.66
N ASP A 329 16.86 16.83 1.47
CA ASP A 329 16.80 18.21 0.98
C ASP A 329 15.59 18.40 0.06
N ALA A 330 14.64 19.23 0.50
CA ALA A 330 13.41 19.49 -0.25
C ALA A 330 13.64 20.18 -1.61
N ASP A 331 14.70 20.99 -1.74
CA ASP A 331 15.04 21.67 -3.00
C ASP A 331 15.58 20.68 -4.03
N GLU A 332 16.50 19.79 -3.64
CA GLU A 332 17.06 18.77 -4.52
C GLU A 332 16.01 17.70 -4.90
N ILE A 333 15.17 17.29 -3.94
CA ILE A 333 14.05 16.36 -4.21
C ILE A 333 13.08 16.97 -5.23
N ALA A 334 12.65 18.23 -5.05
CA ALA A 334 11.77 18.90 -6.00
C ALA A 334 12.39 19.01 -7.40
N LYS A 335 13.70 19.28 -7.47
CA LYS A 335 14.45 19.38 -8.72
C LYS A 335 14.53 18.05 -9.46
N ASP A 336 14.79 16.94 -8.76
CA ASP A 336 14.83 15.60 -9.36
C ASP A 336 13.44 15.14 -9.84
N ILE A 337 12.38 15.42 -9.07
CA ILE A 337 10.98 15.19 -9.49
C ILE A 337 10.68 15.99 -10.76
N ASN A 338 11.03 17.27 -10.79
CA ASN A 338 10.81 18.13 -11.96
C ASN A 338 11.63 17.69 -13.18
N ALA A 339 12.78 17.04 -12.98
CA ALA A 339 13.52 16.39 -14.07
C ALA A 339 12.75 15.17 -14.61
N GLY A 340 12.15 14.36 -13.73
CA GLY A 340 11.25 13.26 -14.10
C GLY A 340 10.00 13.72 -14.88
N ILE A 341 9.43 14.87 -14.51
CA ILE A 341 8.32 15.48 -15.27
C ILE A 341 8.79 15.94 -16.65
N LYS A 342 9.99 16.57 -16.74
CA LYS A 342 10.56 17.03 -18.03
C LYS A 342 10.89 15.88 -18.98
N SER A 343 11.36 14.76 -18.46
CA SER A 343 11.70 13.57 -19.25
C SER A 343 10.47 12.74 -19.64
N GLY A 344 9.30 13.06 -19.09
CA GLY A 344 8.07 12.30 -19.32
C GLY A 344 7.97 11.00 -18.52
N LEU A 345 8.81 10.81 -17.50
CA LEU A 345 8.68 9.72 -16.52
C LEU A 345 7.46 9.94 -15.62
N LEU A 346 7.19 11.20 -15.27
CA LEU A 346 5.98 11.61 -14.55
C LEU A 346 5.08 12.40 -15.50
N VAL A 347 3.87 11.92 -15.74
CA VAL A 347 2.89 12.52 -16.67
C VAL A 347 1.62 12.94 -15.93
N GLY A 348 0.90 13.93 -16.45
CA GLY A 348 -0.40 14.35 -15.88
C GLY A 348 -0.32 15.24 -14.64
N VAL A 349 0.88 15.55 -14.14
CA VAL A 349 1.13 16.40 -12.97
C VAL A 349 1.94 17.64 -13.30
N ASN A 350 1.71 18.72 -12.55
CA ASN A 350 2.45 19.98 -12.68
C ASN A 350 3.80 19.91 -11.95
N TYR A 351 4.69 20.85 -12.26
CA TYR A 351 5.95 21.00 -11.53
C TYR A 351 5.69 21.23 -10.04
N VAL A 352 6.56 20.65 -9.21
CA VAL A 352 6.53 20.77 -7.75
C VAL A 352 7.55 21.81 -7.30
N GLU A 353 7.19 22.61 -6.31
CA GLU A 353 8.12 23.50 -5.63
C GLU A 353 8.61 22.85 -4.31
N PRO A 354 9.72 23.32 -3.72
CA PRO A 354 10.22 22.79 -2.44
C PRO A 354 9.17 22.85 -1.32
N LYS A 355 8.28 23.85 -1.33
CA LYS A 355 7.16 23.96 -0.39
C LYS A 355 6.09 22.87 -0.54
N ASP A 356 6.05 22.22 -1.70
CA ASP A 356 5.17 21.09 -2.01
C ASP A 356 5.83 19.75 -1.60
N ILE A 357 7.05 19.79 -1.04
CA ILE A 357 7.77 18.65 -0.46
C ILE A 357 7.80 18.80 1.07
N ASN A 358 7.28 17.80 1.77
CA ASN A 358 7.27 17.75 3.23
C ASN A 358 8.26 16.71 3.74
N VAL A 359 9.41 17.17 4.21
CA VAL A 359 10.47 16.31 4.75
C VAL A 359 10.32 16.15 6.26
N LYS A 360 10.29 14.90 6.73
CA LYS A 360 10.45 14.50 8.13
C LYS A 360 11.65 13.57 8.25
N GLU A 361 12.84 14.16 8.32
CA GLU A 361 14.12 13.42 8.34
C GLU A 361 14.21 12.42 9.51
N ASN A 362 13.76 12.81 10.71
CA ASN A 362 13.79 11.95 11.90
C ASN A 362 13.02 10.63 11.71
N THR A 363 11.92 10.66 10.96
CA THR A 363 11.10 9.48 10.65
C THR A 363 11.38 8.96 9.24
N LYS A 364 12.43 9.47 8.59
CA LYS A 364 12.83 9.13 7.22
C LYS A 364 11.68 9.19 6.22
N ALA A 365 10.83 10.22 6.33
CA ALA A 365 9.63 10.35 5.51
C ALA A 365 9.64 11.62 4.66
N VAL A 366 9.09 11.51 3.45
CA VAL A 366 8.94 12.58 2.48
C VAL A 366 7.52 12.53 1.92
N GLY A 367 6.75 13.60 2.12
CA GLY A 367 5.49 13.82 1.43
C GLY A 367 5.69 14.64 0.17
N VAL A 368 5.09 14.25 -0.95
CA VAL A 368 5.10 14.99 -2.22
C VAL A 368 3.67 15.34 -2.60
N TYR A 369 3.38 16.63 -2.75
CA TYR A 369 2.06 17.13 -3.11
C TYR A 369 2.05 17.58 -4.58
N PHE A 370 1.50 16.75 -5.46
CA PHE A 370 1.28 17.12 -6.85
C PHE A 370 0.04 17.98 -7.02
N LYS A 371 0.06 18.78 -8.09
CA LYS A 371 -1.13 19.43 -8.65
C LYS A 371 -1.42 18.78 -9.99
N PRO A 372 -2.63 18.22 -10.20
CA PRO A 372 -2.96 17.60 -11.48
C PRO A 372 -3.06 18.68 -12.57
N LEU A 373 -2.72 18.31 -13.80
CA LEU A 373 -2.86 19.21 -14.95
C LEU A 373 -4.33 19.29 -15.38
N SER A 374 -4.80 20.49 -15.71
CA SER A 374 -6.14 20.66 -16.28
C SER A 374 -6.20 20.14 -17.72
N ASP A 375 -7.43 19.82 -18.18
CA ASP A 375 -7.76 19.57 -19.59
C ASP A 375 -7.05 18.36 -20.23
N SER A 376 -6.84 17.28 -19.48
CA SER A 376 -6.22 16.02 -19.95
C SER A 376 -4.82 16.20 -20.53
N ARG A 377 -4.09 17.23 -20.10
CA ARG A 377 -2.72 17.48 -20.54
C ARG A 377 -1.77 16.46 -19.93
N THR A 378 -0.91 15.91 -20.77
CA THR A 378 0.10 14.92 -20.34
C THR A 378 1.39 15.56 -19.81
N SER A 379 1.61 16.85 -20.08
CA SER A 379 2.80 17.59 -19.62
C SER A 379 2.49 19.06 -19.26
N PRO A 380 3.21 19.64 -18.28
CA PRO A 380 3.08 21.05 -17.92
C PRO A 380 3.38 21.98 -19.07
N SER A 381 2.95 23.24 -18.95
CA SER A 381 3.33 24.30 -19.90
C SER A 381 4.85 24.41 -19.92
N TRP A 382 5.46 24.35 -21.10
CA TRP A 382 6.91 24.57 -21.20
C TRP A 382 7.25 25.97 -20.70
N ASP A 383 8.12 26.03 -19.69
CA ASP A 383 8.72 27.28 -19.25
C ASP A 383 9.87 27.59 -20.21
N LEU A 384 9.52 28.12 -21.38
CA LEU A 384 10.49 28.50 -22.39
C LEU A 384 11.25 29.75 -21.93
N PRO A 385 12.60 29.79 -22.06
CA PRO A 385 13.38 31.00 -21.82
C PRO A 385 13.10 32.12 -22.85
N ILE A 386 12.16 31.89 -23.76
CA ILE A 386 11.76 32.81 -24.82
C ILE A 386 10.28 33.14 -24.59
N SER A 387 10.01 34.40 -24.23
CA SER A 387 8.65 34.87 -23.98
C SER A 387 7.72 34.55 -25.15
N SER A 388 6.46 34.20 -24.84
CA SER A 388 5.39 33.95 -25.82
C SER A 388 5.20 35.11 -26.81
N SER A 389 5.54 36.34 -26.44
CA SER A 389 5.59 37.50 -27.34
C SER A 389 6.63 37.36 -28.46
N VAL A 390 7.80 36.79 -28.19
CA VAL A 390 8.84 36.58 -29.21
C VAL A 390 8.44 35.47 -30.18
N LEU A 391 7.85 34.38 -29.69
CA LEU A 391 7.32 33.31 -30.54
C LEU A 391 6.16 33.79 -31.42
N ASN A 392 5.26 34.62 -30.88
CA ASN A 392 4.20 35.26 -31.67
C ASN A 392 4.75 36.24 -32.71
N MET A 393 5.88 36.90 -32.44
CA MET A 393 6.54 37.77 -33.41
C MET A 393 7.12 36.97 -34.59
N PHE A 394 7.75 35.82 -34.35
CA PHE A 394 8.24 34.94 -35.42
C PHE A 394 7.10 34.29 -36.22
N GLY A 395 6.02 33.86 -35.55
CA GLY A 395 4.82 33.35 -36.20
C GLY A 395 4.19 34.38 -37.14
N ASN A 396 4.06 35.64 -36.68
CA ASN A 396 3.52 36.74 -37.47
C ASN A 396 4.42 37.12 -38.67
N ILE A 397 5.75 37.01 -38.54
CA ILE A 397 6.68 37.26 -39.65
C ILE A 397 6.51 36.20 -40.76
N GLN A 398 6.34 34.91 -40.40
CA GLN A 398 6.06 33.86 -41.38
C GLN A 398 4.72 34.07 -42.09
N THR A 399 3.67 34.50 -41.37
CA THR A 399 2.37 34.82 -41.98
C THR A 399 2.44 36.05 -42.89
N ALA A 400 3.20 37.08 -42.52
CA ALA A 400 3.39 38.29 -43.32
C ALA A 400 4.15 38.01 -44.63
N ILE A 401 5.18 37.17 -44.60
CA ILE A 401 5.92 36.75 -45.81
C ILE A 401 5.01 35.92 -46.74
N GLY A 402 4.19 35.02 -46.18
CA GLY A 402 3.19 34.28 -46.94
C GLY A 402 2.15 35.18 -47.63
N LEU A 403 1.66 36.20 -46.93
CA LEU A 403 0.73 37.19 -47.49
C LEU A 403 1.36 38.04 -48.60
N ILE A 404 2.61 38.47 -48.44
CA ILE A 404 3.34 39.22 -49.48
C ILE A 404 3.54 38.38 -50.74
N LEU A 405 3.86 37.09 -50.60
CA LEU A 405 4.00 36.17 -51.73
C LEU A 405 2.66 35.95 -52.47
N VAL A 406 1.55 35.81 -51.74
CA VAL A 406 0.21 35.69 -52.33
C VAL A 406 -0.18 36.99 -53.07
N ILE A 407 0.09 38.16 -52.48
CA ILE A 407 -0.18 39.46 -53.11
C ILE A 407 0.68 39.63 -54.38
N LEU A 408 1.95 39.23 -54.37
CA LEU A 408 2.83 39.26 -55.54
C LEU A 408 2.33 38.34 -56.66
N VAL A 409 1.85 37.14 -56.33
CA VAL A 409 1.25 36.22 -57.31
C VAL A 409 -0.05 36.79 -57.89
N LEU A 410 -0.89 37.41 -57.05
CA LEU A 410 -2.10 38.09 -57.49
C LEU A 410 -1.79 39.28 -58.41
N PHE A 411 -0.82 40.14 -58.05
CA PHE A 411 -0.35 41.23 -58.91
C PHE A 411 0.21 40.72 -60.24
N ARG A 412 0.98 39.63 -60.22
CA ARG A 412 1.50 39.00 -61.44
C ARG A 412 0.38 38.48 -62.34
N SER A 413 -0.67 37.88 -61.76
CA SER A 413 -1.83 37.40 -62.54
C SER A 413 -2.67 38.55 -63.13
N THR A 414 -2.73 39.68 -62.42
CA THR A 414 -3.51 40.85 -62.82
C THR A 414 -2.78 41.67 -63.89
N LEU A 415 -1.46 41.85 -63.75
CA LEU A 415 -0.60 42.45 -64.77
C LEU A 415 -0.58 41.62 -66.06
N ILE A 416 -0.44 40.29 -65.98
CA ILE A 416 -0.44 39.42 -67.16
C ILE A 416 -1.81 39.45 -67.88
N LYS A 417 -2.93 39.49 -67.13
CA LYS A 417 -4.27 39.68 -67.74
C LYS A 417 -4.49 41.08 -68.32
N SER A 418 -3.87 42.12 -67.76
CA SER A 418 -3.92 43.49 -68.27
C SER A 418 -3.07 43.71 -69.53
N PHE A 419 -1.97 42.96 -69.69
CA PHE A 419 -1.12 43.03 -70.89
C PHE A 419 -1.54 42.07 -72.01
N LEU A 420 -2.34 41.03 -71.71
CA LEU A 420 -2.83 40.05 -72.70
C LEU A 420 -4.29 40.28 -73.14
N LYS A 421 -4.97 41.31 -72.63
CA LYS A 421 -6.21 41.83 -73.23
C LYS A 421 -5.83 43.02 -74.13
N LYS A 422 -6.04 42.87 -75.44
CA LYS A 422 -6.01 43.95 -76.43
C LYS A 422 -6.93 45.10 -76.02
#